data_AF-A0A965NU41-F1
#
_entry.id   AF-A0A965NU41-F1
#
_cell.length_a   1.000
_cell.length_b   1.000
_cell.length_c   1.000
_cell.angle_alpha   90.00
_cell.angle_beta   90.00
_cell.angle_gamma   90.00
#
_symmetry.space_group_name_H-M   'P 1'
#
loop_
_entity.id
_entity.type
_entity.pdbx_description
1 polymer ?
#
loop_
_entity_poly.entity_id
_entity_poly.type
_entity_poly.pdbx_seq_one_letter_code
_entity_poly.pdbx_strand_id
1 'polypeptide(L)'
;MTLDWSVFCKDTLTGEAAPRCFSFLFGMDPNADPTYLDWLFTAWAWTLSVAGLSLVLALLLGVTIGTLRTLQPSNFLNKGLAFLGTVWVELFRNIPLLVQVFLWYHVMPAFFPVMKSFPSYLLVSIALGLFTSARIAEQVRAG
;
A
#
# COMPACT_ATOMS: atom_id res chain seq x y z
N MET A 1 19.78 11.99 -30.44
CA MET A 1 18.68 11.04 -30.19
C MET A 1 17.41 11.86 -30.04
N THR A 2 16.53 11.86 -31.03
CA THR A 2 15.24 12.56 -30.98
C THR A 2 14.26 11.67 -30.22
N LEU A 3 13.61 12.19 -29.17
CA LEU A 3 12.59 11.44 -28.44
C LEU A 3 11.35 11.29 -29.33
N ASP A 4 10.99 10.05 -29.67
CA ASP A 4 9.79 9.76 -30.45
C ASP A 4 8.57 9.64 -29.52
N TRP A 5 7.84 10.73 -29.40
CA TRP A 5 6.65 10.83 -28.55
C TRP A 5 5.45 10.06 -29.09
N SER A 6 5.49 9.56 -30.34
CA SER A 6 4.39 8.79 -30.93
C SER A 6 4.20 7.43 -30.26
N VAL A 7 5.24 6.91 -29.58
CA VAL A 7 5.20 5.63 -28.86
C VAL A 7 4.10 5.59 -27.80
N PHE A 8 3.83 6.71 -27.13
CA PHE A 8 2.83 6.76 -26.07
C PHE A 8 1.40 6.51 -26.56
N CYS A 9 1.12 6.87 -27.82
CA CYS A 9 -0.20 6.69 -28.44
C CYS A 9 -0.31 5.38 -29.22
N LYS A 10 0.65 4.45 -29.07
CA LYS A 10 0.56 3.13 -29.69
C LYS A 10 -0.23 2.16 -28.81
N ASP A 11 -0.99 1.29 -29.44
CA ASP A 11 -1.66 0.17 -28.77
C ASP A 11 -0.63 -0.82 -28.23
N THR A 12 -0.90 -1.35 -27.04
CA THR A 12 0.03 -2.26 -26.33
C THR A 12 0.14 -3.65 -26.99
N LEU A 13 -0.86 -4.07 -27.77
CA LEU A 13 -0.85 -5.36 -28.46
C LEU A 13 -0.34 -5.27 -29.90
N THR A 14 -0.81 -4.28 -30.67
CA THR A 14 -0.52 -4.18 -32.11
C THR A 14 0.68 -3.29 -32.43
N GLY A 15 1.04 -2.37 -31.53
CA GLY A 15 2.10 -1.38 -31.78
C GLY A 15 1.75 -0.35 -32.85
N GLU A 16 0.49 -0.31 -33.28
CA GLU A 16 -0.02 0.66 -34.27
C GLU A 16 -0.45 1.96 -33.58
N ALA A 17 -0.45 3.05 -34.34
CA ALA A 17 -0.87 4.36 -33.82
C ALA A 17 -2.38 4.37 -33.58
N ALA A 18 -2.78 4.49 -32.33
CA ALA A 18 -4.18 4.56 -31.94
C ALA A 18 -4.67 6.03 -31.98
N PRO A 19 -5.88 6.30 -32.49
CA PRO A 19 -6.47 7.64 -32.47
C PRO A 19 -6.90 8.09 -31.05
N ARG A 20 -6.77 7.20 -30.04
CA ARG A 20 -7.32 7.33 -28.69
C ARG A 20 -6.25 7.40 -27.59
N CYS A 21 -5.26 8.28 -27.77
CA CYS A 21 -4.10 8.39 -26.88
C CYS A 21 -4.41 8.72 -25.40
N PHE A 22 -5.55 9.35 -25.11
CA PHE A 22 -5.97 9.75 -23.76
C PHE A 22 -7.27 9.05 -23.34
N SER A 23 -7.42 7.76 -23.66
CA SER A 23 -8.66 7.05 -23.34
C SER A 23 -8.95 7.01 -21.84
N PHE A 24 -7.93 7.00 -20.98
CA PHE A 24 -8.08 7.04 -19.52
C PHE A 24 -8.82 8.29 -19.00
N LEU A 25 -8.80 9.42 -19.73
CA LEU A 25 -9.43 10.68 -19.35
C LEU A 25 -10.88 10.78 -19.85
N PHE A 26 -11.13 10.25 -21.05
CA PHE A 26 -12.39 10.45 -21.77
C PHE A 26 -13.26 9.19 -21.86
N GLY A 27 -12.79 8.04 -21.35
CA GLY A 27 -13.55 6.79 -21.32
C GLY A 27 -13.98 6.31 -22.70
N MET A 28 -13.13 6.53 -23.72
CA MET A 28 -13.44 6.16 -25.10
C MET A 28 -13.17 4.66 -25.30
N ASP A 29 -14.26 3.89 -25.17
CA ASP A 29 -14.37 2.45 -25.46
C ASP A 29 -13.82 1.49 -24.37
N PRO A 30 -14.68 0.81 -23.59
CA PRO A 30 -14.27 -0.09 -22.50
C PRO A 30 -13.60 -1.40 -22.96
N ASN A 31 -13.77 -1.78 -24.24
CA ASN A 31 -13.32 -3.07 -24.77
C ASN A 31 -12.10 -2.95 -25.69
N ALA A 32 -11.52 -1.75 -25.84
CA ALA A 32 -10.38 -1.52 -26.70
C ALA A 32 -9.05 -1.67 -25.91
N ASP A 33 -8.02 -2.19 -26.58
CA ASP A 33 -6.71 -2.42 -25.95
C ASP A 33 -6.08 -1.12 -25.45
N PRO A 34 -5.56 -1.04 -24.21
CA PRO A 34 -5.03 0.22 -23.70
C PRO A 34 -3.78 0.65 -24.49
N THR A 35 -3.63 1.96 -24.67
CA THR A 35 -2.39 2.55 -25.18
C THR A 35 -1.29 2.51 -24.12
N TYR A 36 -0.02 2.67 -24.51
CA TYR A 36 1.09 2.76 -23.55
C TYR A 36 0.90 3.89 -22.53
N LEU A 37 0.36 5.04 -22.97
CA LEU A 37 0.04 6.16 -22.10
C LEU A 37 -1.05 5.80 -21.09
N ASP A 38 -2.14 5.19 -21.55
CA ASP A 38 -3.23 4.75 -20.66
C ASP A 38 -2.72 3.76 -19.61
N TRP A 39 -1.87 2.81 -20.02
CA TRP A 39 -1.28 1.82 -19.12
C TRP A 39 -0.38 2.48 -18.08
N LEU A 40 0.44 3.45 -18.48
CA LEU A 40 1.33 4.20 -17.58
C LEU A 40 0.53 4.97 -16.52
N PHE A 41 -0.50 5.71 -16.92
CA PHE A 41 -1.35 6.45 -15.98
C PHE A 41 -2.15 5.53 -15.07
N THR A 42 -2.65 4.40 -15.60
CA THR A 42 -3.37 3.40 -14.79
C THR A 42 -2.44 2.78 -13.73
N ALA A 43 -1.21 2.42 -14.10
CA ALA A 43 -0.22 1.89 -13.15
C ALA A 43 0.17 2.92 -12.07
N TRP A 44 0.31 4.19 -12.47
CA TRP A 44 0.50 5.30 -11.54
C TRP A 44 -0.68 5.45 -10.57
N ALA A 45 -1.90 5.40 -11.07
CA ALA A 45 -3.11 5.49 -10.25
C ALA A 45 -3.16 4.34 -9.21
N TRP A 46 -2.83 3.11 -9.60
CA TRP A 46 -2.72 1.99 -8.66
C TRP A 46 -1.65 2.20 -7.60
N THR A 47 -0.47 2.69 -8.00
CA THR A 47 0.63 2.98 -7.07
C THR A 47 0.22 4.03 -6.05
N LEU A 48 -0.37 5.14 -6.50
CA LEU A 48 -0.88 6.21 -5.63
C LEU A 48 -1.98 5.71 -4.70
N SER A 49 -2.88 4.87 -5.19
CA SER A 49 -3.97 4.28 -4.39
C SER A 49 -3.41 3.40 -3.26
N VAL A 50 -2.45 2.51 -3.59
CA VAL A 50 -1.81 1.64 -2.59
C VAL A 50 -1.02 2.46 -1.58
N ALA A 51 -0.22 3.42 -2.05
CA ALA A 51 0.58 4.30 -1.22
C ALA A 51 -0.32 5.13 -0.28
N GLY A 52 -1.36 5.76 -0.81
CA GLY A 52 -2.31 6.58 -0.06
C GLY A 52 -3.00 5.78 1.05
N LEU A 53 -3.59 4.63 0.73
CA LEU A 53 -4.24 3.78 1.73
C LEU A 53 -3.26 3.29 2.79
N SER A 54 -2.07 2.84 2.38
CA SER A 54 -1.05 2.39 3.32
C SER A 54 -0.57 3.51 4.24
N LEU A 55 -0.45 4.73 3.73
CA LEU A 55 -0.04 5.91 4.49
C LEU A 55 -1.09 6.28 5.54
N VAL A 56 -2.37 6.32 5.16
CA VAL A 56 -3.47 6.58 6.12
C VAL A 56 -3.44 5.55 7.25
N LEU A 57 -3.38 4.25 6.91
CA LEU A 57 -3.29 3.19 7.92
C LEU A 57 -2.03 3.31 8.80
N ALA A 58 -0.89 3.62 8.18
CA ALA A 58 0.38 3.77 8.88
C ALA A 58 0.37 4.95 9.86
N LEU A 59 -0.24 6.07 9.48
CA LEU A 59 -0.36 7.24 10.35
C LEU A 59 -1.31 6.97 11.52
N LEU A 60 -2.49 6.42 11.25
CA LEU A 60 -3.47 6.10 12.30
C LEU A 60 -2.85 5.15 13.33
N LEU A 61 -2.34 4.00 12.88
CA LEU A 61 -1.77 3.01 13.79
C LEU A 61 -0.43 3.46 14.38
N GLY A 62 0.42 4.13 13.60
CA GLY A 62 1.72 4.60 14.05
C GLY A 62 1.62 5.65 15.15
N VAL A 63 0.72 6.63 14.99
CA VAL A 63 0.47 7.66 16.02
C VAL A 63 -0.17 7.04 17.26
N THR A 64 -1.17 6.16 17.11
CA THR A 64 -1.78 5.49 18.26
C THR A 64 -0.77 4.63 19.02
N ILE A 65 -0.01 3.76 18.34
CA ILE A 65 0.98 2.90 19.00
C ILE A 65 2.14 3.72 19.57
N GLY A 66 2.58 4.77 18.88
CA GLY A 66 3.63 5.67 19.35
C GLY A 66 3.24 6.36 20.66
N THR A 67 2.03 6.93 20.72
CA THR A 67 1.49 7.59 21.93
C THR A 67 1.25 6.62 23.08
N LEU A 68 0.77 5.40 22.81
CA LEU A 68 0.63 4.38 23.86
C LEU A 68 1.96 4.03 24.54
N ARG A 69 3.08 4.18 23.83
CA ARG A 69 4.42 3.90 24.37
C ARG A 69 5.05 5.07 25.14
N THR A 70 4.43 6.25 25.13
CA THR A 70 4.87 7.39 25.98
C THR A 70 4.17 7.40 27.34
N LEU A 71 3.17 6.53 27.54
CA LEU A 71 2.45 6.41 28.81
C LEU A 71 3.40 6.02 29.96
N GLN A 72 3.32 6.77 31.06
CA GLN A 72 4.06 6.46 32.28
C GLN A 72 3.50 5.19 32.93
N PRO A 73 4.36 4.31 33.48
CA PRO A 73 3.96 3.04 34.09
C PRO A 73 3.41 3.25 35.51
N SER A 74 2.38 4.09 35.65
CA SER A 74 1.73 4.38 36.93
C SER A 74 0.78 3.26 37.39
N ASN A 75 0.14 2.58 36.44
CA ASN A 75 -0.83 1.51 36.69
C ASN A 75 -0.51 0.27 35.85
N PHE A 76 -1.00 -0.90 36.27
CA PHE A 76 -0.83 -2.17 35.54
C PHE A 76 -1.35 -2.07 34.09
N LEU A 77 -2.45 -1.36 33.88
CA LEU A 77 -3.00 -1.09 32.55
C LEU A 77 -2.02 -0.34 31.65
N ASN A 78 -1.44 0.77 32.13
CA ASN A 78 -0.50 1.57 31.35
C ASN A 78 0.77 0.78 31.01
N LYS A 79 1.25 -0.03 31.95
CA LYS A 79 2.37 -0.95 31.71
C LYS A 79 2.05 -1.98 30.63
N GLY A 80 0.84 -2.53 30.65
CA GLY A 80 0.35 -3.45 29.61
C GLY A 80 0.27 -2.80 28.24
N LEU A 81 -0.29 -1.59 28.14
CA LEU A 81 -0.42 -0.84 26.88
C LEU A 81 0.95 -0.49 26.27
N ALA A 82 1.89 -0.01 27.09
CA ALA A 82 3.25 0.29 26.63
C ALA A 82 4.01 -0.97 26.17
N PHE A 83 3.77 -2.11 26.84
CA PHE A 83 4.32 -3.41 26.43
C PHE A 83 3.73 -3.86 25.08
N LEU A 84 2.41 -3.80 24.90
CA LEU A 84 1.76 -4.13 23.63
C LEU A 84 2.28 -3.29 22.48
N GLY A 85 2.48 -1.98 22.71
CA GLY A 85 3.07 -1.10 21.70
C GLY A 85 4.52 -1.49 21.37
N THR A 86 5.30 -1.94 22.34
CA THR A 86 6.68 -2.41 22.12
C THR A 86 6.69 -3.70 21.30
N VAL A 87 5.85 -4.68 21.65
CA VAL A 87 5.69 -5.92 20.88
C VAL A 87 5.27 -5.64 19.45
N TRP A 88 4.29 -4.75 19.24
CA TRP A 88 3.85 -4.34 17.91
C TRP A 88 5.02 -3.85 17.06
N VAL A 89 5.82 -2.94 17.62
CA VAL A 89 6.90 -2.30 16.90
C VAL A 89 8.06 -3.26 16.62
N GLU A 90 8.44 -4.07 17.59
CA GLU A 90 9.50 -5.08 17.40
C GLU A 90 9.11 -6.14 16.38
N LEU A 91 7.87 -6.64 16.43
CA LEU A 91 7.38 -7.64 15.48
C LEU A 91 7.45 -7.11 14.04
N PHE A 92 6.81 -5.96 13.77
CA PHE A 92 6.70 -5.45 12.41
C PHE A 92 8.01 -4.83 11.90
N ARG A 93 8.92 -4.38 12.77
CA ARG A 93 10.24 -3.88 12.34
C ARG A 93 11.19 -4.97 11.90
N ASN A 94 11.12 -6.14 12.52
CA ASN A 94 12.07 -7.22 12.28
C ASN A 94 11.66 -8.17 11.14
N ILE A 95 10.40 -8.14 10.68
CA ILE A 95 9.95 -8.92 9.53
C ILE A 95 10.26 -8.18 8.22
N PRO A 96 10.94 -8.80 7.24
CA PRO A 96 11.17 -8.20 5.92
C PRO A 96 9.85 -7.86 5.21
N LEU A 97 9.79 -6.70 4.54
CA LEU A 97 8.57 -6.23 3.86
C LEU A 97 8.02 -7.26 2.87
N LEU A 98 8.89 -7.89 2.07
CA LEU A 98 8.48 -8.92 1.10
C LEU A 98 7.78 -10.09 1.81
N VAL A 99 8.35 -10.58 2.91
CA VAL A 99 7.74 -11.65 3.72
C VAL A 99 6.39 -11.20 4.25
N GLN A 100 6.28 -9.96 4.71
CA GLN A 100 5.02 -9.44 5.24
C GLN A 100 3.93 -9.38 4.16
N VAL A 101 4.25 -8.87 2.97
CA VAL A 101 3.31 -8.86 1.82
C VAL A 101 2.90 -10.30 1.45
N PHE A 102 3.85 -11.23 1.45
CA PHE A 102 3.57 -12.66 1.22
C PHE A 102 2.61 -13.23 2.27
N LEU A 103 2.84 -12.95 3.56
CA LEU A 103 1.97 -13.40 4.64
C LEU A 103 0.55 -12.84 4.49
N TRP A 104 0.41 -11.55 4.17
CA TRP A 104 -0.90 -10.92 3.99
C TRP A 104 -1.65 -11.42 2.76
N TYR A 105 -0.93 -11.74 1.68
CA TYR A 105 -1.55 -12.20 0.45
C TYR A 105 -1.88 -13.71 0.48
N HIS A 106 -1.02 -14.54 1.07
CA HIS A 106 -1.19 -16.00 1.04
C HIS A 106 -1.61 -16.61 2.37
N VAL A 107 -1.01 -16.18 3.48
CA VAL A 107 -1.17 -16.84 4.79
C VAL A 107 -2.42 -16.34 5.51
N MET A 108 -2.65 -15.03 5.57
CA MET A 108 -3.81 -14.44 6.24
C MET A 108 -5.14 -14.94 5.63
N PRO A 109 -5.32 -15.02 4.30
CA PRO A 109 -6.55 -15.58 3.73
C PRO A 109 -6.71 -17.10 3.93
N ALA A 110 -5.63 -17.81 4.23
CA ALA A 110 -5.71 -19.23 4.60
C ALA A 110 -6.28 -19.40 6.01
N PHE A 111 -5.89 -18.56 6.96
CA PHE A 111 -6.44 -18.55 8.33
C PHE A 111 -7.86 -17.97 8.40
N PHE A 112 -8.14 -16.93 7.61
CA PHE A 112 -9.44 -16.26 7.59
C PHE A 112 -10.01 -16.29 6.16
N PRO A 113 -10.82 -17.29 5.81
CA PRO A 113 -11.33 -17.48 4.44
C PRO A 113 -12.11 -16.29 3.89
N VAL A 114 -12.70 -15.46 4.75
CA VAL A 114 -13.40 -14.22 4.36
C VAL A 114 -12.46 -13.26 3.62
N MET A 115 -11.17 -13.24 3.94
CA MET A 115 -10.20 -12.37 3.26
C MET A 115 -9.88 -12.80 1.82
N LYS A 116 -10.28 -14.01 1.39
CA LYS A 116 -10.08 -14.44 0.00
C LYS A 116 -10.95 -13.67 -1.00
N SER A 117 -12.06 -13.10 -0.54
CA SER A 117 -12.91 -12.25 -1.39
C SER A 117 -12.43 -10.80 -1.45
N PHE A 118 -11.41 -10.43 -0.66
CA PHE A 118 -10.93 -9.06 -0.62
C PHE A 118 -10.07 -8.75 -1.84
N PRO A 119 -10.14 -7.51 -2.36
CA PRO A 119 -9.25 -7.08 -3.43
C PRO A 119 -7.78 -7.21 -3.02
N SER A 120 -6.94 -7.73 -3.92
CA SER A 120 -5.51 -7.92 -3.65
C SER A 120 -4.79 -6.64 -3.24
N TYR A 121 -5.15 -5.50 -3.84
CA TYR A 121 -4.55 -4.21 -3.50
C TYR A 121 -4.79 -3.84 -2.02
N LEU A 122 -5.96 -4.19 -1.45
CA LEU A 122 -6.31 -3.90 -0.06
C LEU A 122 -5.39 -4.67 0.89
N LEU A 123 -5.20 -5.97 0.65
CA LEU A 123 -4.34 -6.82 1.48
C LEU A 123 -2.89 -6.34 1.46
N VAL A 124 -2.39 -5.91 0.30
CA VAL A 124 -1.06 -5.33 0.15
C VAL A 124 -0.95 -3.97 0.86
N SER A 125 -1.96 -3.10 0.72
CA SER A 125 -2.00 -1.81 1.44
C SER A 125 -2.00 -1.99 2.96
N ILE A 126 -2.69 -3.00 3.48
CA ILE A 126 -2.66 -3.35 4.92
C ILE A 126 -1.26 -3.79 5.33
N ALA A 127 -0.64 -4.71 4.58
CA ALA A 127 0.72 -5.17 4.86
C ALA A 127 1.71 -4.00 4.94
N LEU A 128 1.69 -3.13 3.92
CA LEU A 128 2.57 -1.96 3.82
C LEU A 128 2.26 -0.92 4.92
N GLY A 129 0.98 -0.70 5.23
CA GLY A 129 0.55 0.20 6.29
C GLY A 129 1.02 -0.25 7.66
N LEU A 130 0.88 -1.54 7.98
CA LEU A 130 1.36 -2.13 9.24
C LEU A 130 2.88 -2.08 9.35
N PHE A 131 3.60 -2.42 8.28
CA PHE A 131 5.05 -2.25 8.21
C PHE A 131 5.45 -0.81 8.58
N THR A 132 4.87 0.16 7.89
CA THR A 132 5.25 1.57 8.02
C THR A 132 4.83 2.15 9.37
N SER A 133 3.68 1.71 9.92
CA SER A 133 3.18 2.13 11.23
C SER A 133 4.21 1.94 12.34
N ALA A 134 4.97 0.84 12.31
CA ALA A 134 5.96 0.55 13.36
C ALA A 134 7.16 1.51 13.34
N ARG A 135 7.49 2.08 12.17
CA ARG A 135 8.54 3.09 12.03
C ARG A 135 8.02 4.47 12.46
N ILE A 136 6.80 4.80 12.05
CA ILE A 136 6.12 6.03 12.49
C ILE A 136 5.95 6.03 14.02
N ALA A 137 5.60 4.90 14.62
CA ALA A 137 5.46 4.79 16.08
C ALA A 137 6.76 5.11 16.83
N GLU A 138 7.93 4.75 16.28
CA GLU A 138 9.21 5.14 16.88
C GLU A 138 9.50 6.64 16.72
N GLN A 139 9.13 7.22 15.56
CA GLN A 139 9.27 8.66 15.34
C GLN A 139 8.40 9.45 16.33
N VAL A 140 7.15 9.02 16.52
CA VAL A 140 6.20 9.64 17.46
C VAL A 140 6.64 9.47 18.91
N ARG A 141 7.27 8.35 19.27
CA ARG A 141 7.79 8.13 20.64
C ARG A 141 9.04 8.99 20.93
N ALA A 142 9.83 9.29 19.90
CA ALA A 142 11.09 10.02 20.05
C ALA A 142 10.96 11.54 19.98
N GLY A 143 9.87 12.05 19.40
CA GLY A 143 9.51 13.47 19.39
C GLY A 143 8.79 13.88 20.66
#